data_AF-A0A7J9KG69-F1
#
_entry.id   AF-A0A7J9KG69-F1
#
_cell.length_a   1.000
_cell.length_b   1.000
_cell.length_c   1.000
_cell.angle_alpha   90.00
_cell.angle_beta   90.00
_cell.angle_gamma   90.00
#
_symmetry.space_group_name_H-M   'P 1'
#
loop_
_entity.id
_entity.type
_entity.pdbx_description
1 polymer ?
#
loop_
_entity_poly.entity_id
_entity_poly.type
_entity_poly.pdbx_seq_one_letter_code
_entity_poly.pdbx_strand_id
1 'polypeptide(L)' 'MAAGVTATGGAMYKQGDWIFGFNQYLGVCSIFYTELWGILD' A
#
# COMPACT_ATOMS: atom_id res chain seq x y z
N MET A 1 -2.55 21.10 2.64
CA MET A 1 -2.84 19.65 2.54
C MET A 1 -1.94 18.95 3.55
N ALA A 2 -2.50 18.17 4.48
CA ALA A 2 -1.69 17.43 5.45
C ALA A 2 -0.94 16.30 4.74
N ALA A 3 0.37 16.19 4.99
CA ALA A 3 1.23 15.13 4.49
C ALA A 3 1.98 14.52 5.68
N GLY A 4 2.27 13.23 5.59
CA GLY A 4 2.97 12.49 6.63
C GLY A 4 3.88 11.45 6.01
N VAL A 5 4.68 10.79 6.86
CA VAL A 5 5.46 9.63 6.44
C VAL A 5 4.49 8.49 6.14
N THR A 6 4.57 7.91 4.95
CA THR A 6 3.59 6.96 4.43
C THR A 6 4.25 5.68 3.92
N ALA A 7 3.50 4.59 4.03
CA ALA A 7 3.80 3.30 3.47
C ALA A 7 2.49 2.69 2.97
N THR A 8 2.59 1.82 1.97
CA THR A 8 1.46 1.06 1.44
C THR A 8 1.82 -0.43 1.39
N GLY A 9 0.81 -1.28 1.24
CA GLY A 9 1.02 -2.71 1.11
C GLY A 9 -0.26 -3.44 0.78
N GLY A 10 -0.09 -4.65 0.28
CA GLY A 10 -1.19 -5.50 -0.14
C GLY A 10 -0.85 -6.96 0.08
N ALA A 11 -1.88 -7.80 0.10
CA ALA A 11 -1.73 -9.24 0.20
C ALA A 11 -2.74 -9.92 -0.72
N MET A 12 -2.27 -10.88 -1.50
CA MET A 12 -3.07 -11.73 -2.36
C MET A 12 -3.37 -13.03 -1.65
N TYR A 13 -4.66 -13.32 -1.53
CA TYR A 13 -5.18 -14.51 -0.91
C TYR A 13 -6.05 -15.29 -1.89
N LYS A 14 -5.88 -16.60 -1.94
CA LYS A 14 -6.74 -17.48 -2.75
C LYS A 14 -6.97 -18.79 -2.02
N GLN A 15 -8.25 -19.11 -1.80
CA GLN A 15 -8.72 -20.44 -1.38
C GLN A 15 -8.03 -21.02 -0.13
N GLY A 16 -7.78 -20.24 0.91
CA GLY A 16 -7.09 -20.75 2.10
C GLY A 16 -5.69 -20.18 2.27
N ASP A 17 -5.04 -19.84 1.17
CA ASP A 17 -3.60 -19.60 1.15
C ASP A 17 -3.25 -18.15 0.81
N TRP A 18 -2.26 -17.64 1.54
CA TRP A 18 -1.56 -16.40 1.21
C TRP A 18 -0.57 -16.69 0.09
N ILE A 19 -0.80 -16.12 -1.08
CA ILE A 19 0.06 -16.34 -2.26
C ILE A 19 1.26 -15.41 -2.22
N PHE A 20 1.00 -14.12 -1.97
CA PHE A 20 2.00 -13.07 -2.04
C PHE A 20 1.54 -11.86 -1.23
N GLY A 21 2.48 -11.04 -0.80
CA GLY A 21 2.19 -9.72 -0.26
C GLY A 21 3.38 -8.80 -0.44
N PHE A 22 3.12 -7.50 -0.41
CA PHE A 22 4.12 -6.46 -0.54
C PHE A 22 3.93 -5.40 0.54
N ASN A 23 5.04 -4.72 0.86
CA ASN A 23 5.07 -3.53 1.69
C ASN A 23 6.07 -2.58 1.06
N GLN A 24 5.64 -1.36 0.78
CA GLN A 24 6.43 -0.34 0.11
C GLN A 24 6.39 0.97 0.91
N TYR A 25 7.59 1.47 1.24
CA TYR A 25 7.76 2.81 1.77
C TYR A 25 7.61 3.86 0.66
N LEU A 26 6.71 4.83 0.83
CA LEU A 26 6.39 5.84 -0.19
C LEU A 26 6.96 7.23 0.11
N GLY A 27 7.65 7.41 1.25
CA GLY A 27 8.21 8.70 1.64
C GLY A 27 7.20 9.58 2.37
N VAL A 28 7.20 10.88 2.06
CA VAL A 28 6.24 11.83 2.64
C VAL A 28 5.22 12.22 1.57
N CYS A 29 3.98 11.75 1.68
CA CYS A 29 2.93 12.11 0.75
C CYS A 29 1.56 12.23 1.45
N SER A 30 0.52 12.58 0.68
CA SER A 30 -0.85 12.66 1.20
C SER A 30 -1.46 11.27 1.32
N ILE A 31 -2.47 11.15 2.19
CA ILE A 31 -3.21 9.89 2.36
C ILE A 31 -3.83 9.42 1.05
N PHE A 32 -4.39 10.35 0.26
CA PHE A 32 -4.97 10.04 -1.05
C PHE A 32 -3.95 9.43 -2.02
N TYR A 33 -2.73 9.98 -2.04
CA TYR A 33 -1.67 9.46 -2.91
C TYR A 33 -1.18 8.09 -2.44
N THR A 34 -1.11 7.86 -1.13
CA THR A 34 -0.73 6.57 -0.52
C THR A 34 -1.70 5.46 -0.91
N GLU A 35 -3.01 5.71 -0.76
CA GLU A 35 -4.06 4.75 -1.10
C GLU A 35 -4.11 4.46 -2.62
N LEU A 36 -3.92 5.49 -3.46
CA LEU A 36 -3.90 5.31 -4.91
C LEU A 36 -2.76 4.39 -5.36
N TRP A 37 -1.57 4.52 -4.76
CA TRP A 37 -0.46 3.61 -5.05
C TRP A 37 -0.73 2.18 -4.61
N GLY A 38 -1.35 1.97 -3.44
CA GLY A 38 -1.66 0.63 -2.94
C GLY A 38 -2.66 -0.16 -3.80
N ILE A 39 -3.45 0.53 -4.63
CA ILE A 39 -4.42 -0.10 -5.56
C ILE A 39 -3.78 -0.41 -6.91
N LEU A 40 -2.79 0.39 -7.33
CA LEU A 40 -2.15 0.27 -8.64
C LEU A 40 -1.03 -0.79 -8.68
N ASP A 41 -0.52 -1.20 -7.51
CA ASP A 41 0.55 -2.19 -7.31
C ASP A 41 -0.03 -3.58 -6.95
#